data_AF-A0A822D4U9-F1
#
_entry.id   AF-A0A822D4U9-F1
#
_cell.length_a   1.000
_cell.length_b   1.000
_cell.length_c   1.000
_cell.angle_alpha   90.00
_cell.angle_beta   90.00
_cell.angle_gamma   90.00
#
_symmetry.space_group_name_H-M   'P 1'
#
loop_
_entity.id
_entity.type
_entity.pdbx_description
1 polymer ?
#
loop_
_entity_poly.entity_id
_entity_poly.type
_entity_poly.pdbx_seq_one_letter_code
_entity_poly.pdbx_strand_id
1 'polypeptide(L)'
;VYFLVFFLFSDVRISDRLDEVDKWRKTLEYTIQDVDREIQAIQSTKEQCERYLAHMRSPLDVSLENHVTRDGRKAIDNVDDEAERELKKEVYVIDGIKRQLHQQVQTAFDQIARLNEAKQQLIRDLQDKHTAFAICEENLQLNEFSPNISYKPDPCRPIKGQITPEEWIAFSKYNKDRAEKEIYESTRLRESIFHTMGQSSADLESQSKASEYALRKRLHELERALKELEWQKKQ
;
A
#
# COMPACT_ATOMS: atom_id res chain seq x y z
N VAL A 1 -6.19 28.30 -34.01
CA VAL A 1 -7.66 28.39 -34.11
C VAL A 1 -8.12 27.40 -35.17
N TYR A 2 -8.02 26.13 -34.81
CA TYR A 2 -8.45 25.00 -35.62
C TYR A 2 -9.76 24.55 -35.01
N PHE A 3 -10.87 24.71 -35.73
CA PHE A 3 -12.13 23.96 -35.65
C PHE A 3 -13.25 24.87 -36.13
N LEU A 4 -13.55 24.77 -37.42
CA LEU A 4 -14.79 25.27 -38.00
C LEU A 4 -14.90 24.58 -39.35
N VAL A 5 -15.32 23.31 -39.31
CA VAL A 5 -16.48 22.84 -40.08
C VAL A 5 -17.03 21.58 -39.44
N PHE A 6 -18.13 21.72 -38.70
CA PHE A 6 -18.99 20.59 -38.33
C PHE A 6 -20.45 21.02 -38.30
N PHE A 7 -20.86 21.94 -39.19
CA PHE A 7 -22.29 22.20 -39.38
C PHE A 7 -22.87 21.12 -40.30
N LEU A 8 -23.90 20.43 -39.81
CA LEU A 8 -24.77 19.45 -40.51
C LEU A 8 -24.41 17.95 -40.44
N PHE A 9 -23.99 17.45 -39.27
CA PHE A 9 -24.28 16.06 -38.89
C PHE A 9 -24.97 16.03 -37.51
N SER A 10 -26.25 16.49 -37.52
CA SER A 10 -27.28 16.40 -36.47
C SER A 10 -26.88 16.78 -35.03
N ASP A 11 -27.52 17.80 -34.45
CA ASP A 11 -27.48 18.10 -33.01
C ASP A 11 -27.59 16.86 -32.11
N VAL A 12 -28.37 15.86 -32.55
CA VAL A 12 -28.52 14.55 -31.91
C VAL A 12 -27.17 13.86 -31.65
N ARG A 13 -26.24 13.91 -32.62
CA ARG A 13 -24.91 13.27 -32.53
C ARG A 13 -23.95 14.02 -31.61
N ILE A 14 -24.12 15.33 -31.43
CA ILE A 14 -23.32 16.12 -30.49
C ILE A 14 -23.87 15.92 -29.07
N SER A 15 -25.20 15.90 -28.92
CA SER A 15 -25.87 15.59 -27.65
C SER A 15 -25.50 14.20 -27.13
N ASP A 16 -25.57 13.16 -27.97
CA ASP A 16 -25.20 11.79 -27.59
C ASP A 16 -23.73 11.68 -27.14
N ARG A 17 -22.83 12.42 -27.81
CA ARG A 17 -21.42 12.49 -27.43
C ARG A 17 -21.20 13.24 -26.14
N LEU A 18 -21.98 14.30 -25.88
CA LEU A 18 -21.91 15.09 -24.66
C LEU A 18 -22.34 14.24 -23.45
N ASP A 19 -23.38 13.42 -23.62
CA ASP A 19 -23.81 12.42 -22.62
C ASP A 19 -22.73 11.35 -22.37
N GLU A 20 -22.06 10.85 -23.41
CA GLU A 20 -20.98 9.87 -23.27
C GLU A 20 -19.75 10.46 -22.57
N VAL A 21 -19.35 11.68 -22.93
CA VAL A 21 -18.26 12.40 -22.28
C VAL A 21 -18.59 12.64 -20.80
N ASP A 22 -19.83 13.05 -20.48
CA ASP A 22 -20.27 13.26 -19.10
C ASP A 22 -20.28 11.97 -18.28
N LYS A 23 -20.73 10.86 -18.87
CA LYS A 23 -20.63 9.52 -18.23
C LYS A 23 -19.19 9.19 -17.87
N TRP A 24 -18.26 9.35 -18.81
CA TRP A 24 -16.84 9.06 -18.54
C TRP A 24 -16.22 10.03 -17.53
N ARG A 25 -16.59 11.32 -17.52
CA ARG A 25 -16.15 12.27 -16.49
C ARG A 25 -16.56 11.78 -15.10
N LYS A 26 -17.83 11.45 -14.92
CA LYS A 26 -18.36 10.92 -13.66
C LYS A 26 -17.67 9.63 -13.26
N THR A 27 -17.50 8.69 -14.19
CA THR A 27 -16.79 7.43 -13.92
C THR A 27 -15.36 7.67 -13.45
N LEU A 28 -14.60 8.53 -14.14
CA LEU A 28 -13.22 8.86 -13.75
C LEU A 28 -13.17 9.56 -12.38
N GLU A 29 -14.10 10.48 -12.10
CA GLU A 29 -14.23 11.12 -10.78
C GLU A 29 -14.47 10.11 -9.67
N TYR A 30 -15.40 9.16 -9.87
CA TYR A 30 -15.64 8.09 -8.90
C TYR A 30 -14.41 7.22 -8.71
N THR A 31 -13.74 6.81 -9.79
CA THR A 31 -12.52 5.99 -9.69
C THR A 31 -11.40 6.74 -8.97
N ILE A 32 -11.23 8.05 -9.18
CA ILE A 32 -10.25 8.86 -8.43
C ILE A 32 -10.58 8.85 -6.93
N GLN A 33 -11.85 9.00 -6.56
CA GLN A 33 -12.26 8.92 -5.16
C GLN A 33 -12.00 7.53 -4.56
N ASP A 34 -12.23 6.46 -5.31
CA ASP A 34 -11.94 5.10 -4.86
C ASP A 34 -10.43 4.89 -4.64
N VAL A 35 -9.60 5.36 -5.57
CA VAL A 35 -8.13 5.35 -5.41
C VAL A 35 -7.70 6.17 -4.20
N ASP A 36 -8.31 7.33 -3.94
CA ASP A 36 -8.00 8.15 -2.77
C ASP A 36 -8.32 7.47 -1.45
N ARG A 37 -9.49 6.83 -1.35
CA ARG A 37 -9.85 6.02 -0.18
C ARG A 37 -8.86 4.87 0.01
N GLU A 38 -8.48 4.22 -1.08
CA GLU A 38 -7.52 3.12 -1.05
C GLU A 38 -6.12 3.57 -0.59
N ILE A 39 -5.62 4.70 -1.11
CA ILE A 39 -4.33 5.31 -0.70
C ILE A 39 -4.34 5.57 0.81
N GLN A 40 -5.40 6.18 1.35
CA GLN A 40 -5.53 6.45 2.79
C GLN A 40 -5.52 5.15 3.60
N ALA A 41 -6.24 4.13 3.13
CA ALA A 41 -6.33 2.84 3.81
C ALA A 41 -4.98 2.11 3.84
N ILE A 42 -4.24 2.03 2.73
CA ILE A 42 -2.90 1.40 2.72
C ILE A 42 -1.87 2.22 3.50
N GLN A 43 -1.96 3.56 3.51
CA GLN A 43 -1.11 4.41 4.34
C GLN A 43 -1.33 4.11 5.83
N SER A 44 -2.57 4.02 6.28
CA SER A 44 -2.91 3.63 7.65
C SER A 44 -2.36 2.25 8.02
N THR A 45 -2.50 1.25 7.14
CA THR A 45 -1.94 -0.09 7.38
C THR A 45 -0.41 -0.07 7.43
N LYS A 46 0.25 0.70 6.54
CA LYS A 46 1.72 0.88 6.57
C LYS A 46 2.17 1.48 7.89
N GLU A 47 1.53 2.55 8.35
CA GLU A 47 1.85 3.19 9.62
C GLU A 47 1.67 2.25 10.82
N GLN A 48 0.61 1.44 10.83
CA GLN A 48 0.40 0.42 11.85
C GLN A 48 1.53 -0.62 11.87
N CYS A 49 1.97 -1.07 10.69
CA CYS A 49 3.10 -1.98 10.56
C CYS A 49 4.42 -1.34 11.02
N GLU A 50 4.68 -0.07 10.68
CA GLU A 50 5.85 0.69 11.13
C GLU A 50 5.87 0.86 12.66
N ARG A 51 4.72 1.16 13.26
CA ARG A 51 4.59 1.23 14.73
C ARG A 51 4.88 -0.13 15.35
N TYR A 52 4.31 -1.21 14.82
CA TYR A 52 4.55 -2.56 15.32
C TYR A 52 6.03 -2.96 15.20
N LEU A 53 6.68 -2.64 14.07
CA LEU A 53 8.12 -2.81 13.88
C LEU A 53 8.95 -2.02 14.91
N ALA A 54 8.57 -0.77 15.21
CA ALA A 54 9.25 0.03 16.23
C ALA A 54 9.10 -0.57 17.63
N HIS A 55 7.92 -1.14 17.94
CA HIS A 55 7.69 -1.84 19.21
C HIS A 55 8.59 -3.06 19.40
N MET A 56 9.05 -3.72 18.32
CA MET A 56 9.98 -4.86 18.40
C MET A 56 11.36 -4.51 18.97
N ARG A 57 11.71 -3.22 19.06
CA ARG A 57 12.97 -2.80 19.70
C ARG A 57 13.02 -3.17 21.18
N SER A 58 11.93 -2.94 21.92
CA SER A 58 11.90 -3.20 23.36
C SER A 58 12.13 -4.68 23.72
N PRO A 59 11.44 -5.68 23.12
CA PRO A 59 11.71 -7.08 23.42
C PRO A 59 13.10 -7.51 22.96
N LEU A 60 13.63 -6.95 21.86
CA LEU A 60 14.99 -7.23 21.42
C LEU A 60 16.03 -6.77 22.45
N ASP A 61 15.91 -5.53 22.93
CA ASP A 61 16.84 -4.96 23.90
C ASP A 61 16.84 -5.79 25.20
N VAL A 62 15.67 -6.22 25.68
CA VAL A 62 15.53 -7.11 26.86
C VAL A 62 16.20 -8.47 26.63
N SER A 63 15.95 -9.11 25.49
CA SER A 63 16.57 -10.41 25.18
C SER A 63 18.08 -10.33 25.05
N LEU A 64 18.60 -9.24 24.50
CA LEU A 64 20.04 -8.97 24.41
C LEU A 64 20.65 -8.70 25.80
N GLU A 65 19.99 -7.92 26.65
CA GLU A 65 20.47 -7.67 28.02
C GLU A 65 20.51 -8.96 28.85
N ASN A 66 19.48 -9.81 28.71
CA ASN A 66 19.45 -11.14 29.34
C ASN A 66 20.62 -12.02 28.88
N HIS A 67 20.89 -12.03 27.57
CA HIS A 67 22.03 -12.77 27.00
C HIS A 67 23.36 -12.22 27.54
N VAL A 68 23.59 -10.91 27.49
CA VAL A 68 24.84 -10.27 27.98
C VAL A 68 25.06 -10.55 29.47
N THR A 69 24.00 -10.50 30.26
CA THR A 69 24.07 -10.80 31.70
C THR A 69 24.52 -12.23 31.97
N ARG A 70 24.08 -13.18 31.13
CA ARG A 70 24.44 -14.59 31.27
C ARG A 70 25.83 -14.89 30.72
N ASP A 71 26.22 -14.26 29.62
CA ASP A 71 27.57 -14.38 29.03
C ASP A 71 28.66 -13.84 29.98
N GLY A 72 28.30 -12.89 30.86
CA GLY A 72 29.18 -12.39 31.93
C GLY A 72 29.46 -13.38 33.08
N ARG A 73 28.82 -14.56 33.10
CA ARG A 73 29.08 -15.61 34.11
C ARG A 73 30.48 -16.19 33.93
N LYS A 74 31.07 -16.70 35.02
CA LYS A 74 32.47 -17.15 35.05
C LYS A 74 32.59 -18.65 35.27
N ALA A 75 33.64 -19.22 34.70
CA ALA A 75 34.05 -20.61 34.92
C ALA A 75 32.89 -21.60 34.76
N ILE A 76 32.60 -22.39 35.79
CA ILE A 76 31.59 -23.45 35.78
C ILE A 76 30.15 -22.93 35.60
N ASP A 77 29.91 -21.64 35.84
CA ASP A 77 28.59 -21.02 35.72
C ASP A 77 28.30 -20.51 34.30
N ASN A 78 29.32 -20.43 33.43
CA ASN A 78 29.13 -20.15 32.02
C ASN A 78 28.84 -21.47 31.27
N VAL A 79 27.55 -21.73 31.06
CA VAL A 79 27.06 -22.99 30.50
C VAL A 79 26.06 -22.71 29.40
N ASP A 80 26.18 -23.43 28.28
CA ASP A 80 25.19 -23.46 27.21
C ASP A 80 23.98 -24.32 27.61
N ASP A 81 23.20 -23.82 28.55
CA ASP A 81 22.00 -24.47 29.07
C ASP A 81 20.76 -24.17 28.22
N GLU A 82 19.61 -24.73 28.60
CA GLU A 82 18.34 -24.51 27.90
C GLU A 82 17.94 -23.03 27.87
N ALA A 83 18.19 -22.29 28.94
CA ALA A 83 17.87 -20.86 28.99
C ALA A 83 18.74 -20.03 28.05
N GLU A 84 20.02 -20.38 27.89
CA GLU A 84 20.91 -19.74 26.92
C GLU A 84 20.42 -19.94 25.48
N ARG A 85 20.03 -21.18 25.15
CA ARG A 85 19.53 -21.51 23.81
C ARG A 85 18.22 -20.82 23.49
N GLU A 86 17.27 -20.78 24.43
CA GLU A 86 15.99 -20.11 24.21
C GLU A 86 16.14 -18.59 24.07
N LEU A 87 17.05 -17.95 24.83
CA LEU A 87 17.35 -16.51 24.65
C LEU A 87 17.96 -16.19 23.28
N LYS A 88 18.93 -16.99 22.81
CA LYS A 88 19.49 -16.84 21.45
C LYS A 88 18.43 -17.01 20.38
N LYS A 89 17.54 -17.98 20.57
CA LYS A 89 16.42 -18.24 19.67
C LYS A 89 15.41 -17.08 19.68
N GLU A 90 15.15 -16.47 20.83
CA GLU A 90 14.30 -15.29 20.95
C GLU A 90 14.84 -14.09 20.17
N VAL A 91 16.14 -13.80 20.28
CA VAL A 91 16.79 -12.78 19.45
C VAL A 91 16.64 -13.09 17.95
N TYR A 92 16.87 -14.35 17.55
CA TYR A 92 16.72 -14.76 16.15
C TYR A 92 15.28 -14.61 15.63
N VAL A 93 14.28 -14.99 16.43
CA VAL A 93 12.86 -14.85 16.09
C VAL A 93 12.48 -13.39 15.94
N ILE A 94 12.89 -12.52 16.88
CA ILE A 94 12.60 -11.08 16.83
C ILE A 94 13.24 -10.44 15.59
N ASP A 95 14.50 -10.76 15.28
CA ASP A 95 15.15 -10.24 14.07
C ASP A 95 14.50 -10.75 12.78
N GLY A 96 14.05 -12.01 12.75
CA GLY A 96 13.26 -12.57 11.64
C GLY A 96 11.96 -11.79 11.42
N ILE A 97 11.20 -11.57 12.48
CA ILE A 97 9.96 -10.77 12.47
C ILE A 97 10.23 -9.36 11.97
N LYS A 98 11.27 -8.68 12.49
CA LYS A 98 11.63 -7.32 12.06
C LYS A 98 11.93 -7.24 10.56
N ARG A 99 12.65 -8.22 10.01
CA ARG A 99 12.95 -8.28 8.56
C ARG A 99 11.68 -8.46 7.73
N GLN A 100 10.79 -9.36 8.14
CA GLN A 100 9.51 -9.58 7.46
C GLN A 100 8.64 -8.33 7.47
N LEU A 101 8.46 -7.70 8.64
CA LEU A 101 7.71 -6.45 8.77
C LEU A 101 8.31 -5.32 7.94
N HIS A 102 9.65 -5.18 7.94
CA HIS A 102 10.32 -4.18 7.11
C HIS A 102 10.05 -4.40 5.61
N GLN A 103 10.12 -5.65 5.14
CA GLN A 103 9.79 -5.97 3.74
C GLN A 103 8.34 -5.61 3.39
N GLN A 104 7.40 -5.87 4.30
CA GLN A 104 5.99 -5.48 4.15
C GLN A 104 5.82 -3.96 4.04
N VAL A 105 6.52 -3.19 4.89
CA VAL A 105 6.51 -1.71 4.85
C VAL A 105 7.04 -1.18 3.51
N GLN A 106 8.15 -1.75 3.01
CA GLN A 106 8.70 -1.36 1.70
C GLN A 106 7.74 -1.69 0.55
N THR A 107 7.14 -2.88 0.56
CA THR A 107 6.16 -3.28 -0.45
C THR A 107 4.93 -2.35 -0.44
N ALA A 108 4.47 -1.93 0.74
CA ALA A 108 3.38 -0.98 0.89
C ALA A 108 3.75 0.42 0.37
N PHE A 109 4.98 0.87 0.61
CA PHE A 109 5.48 2.13 0.07
C PHE A 109 5.46 2.15 -1.47
N ASP A 110 5.94 1.08 -2.11
CA ASP A 110 5.92 0.94 -3.56
C ASP A 110 4.49 0.88 -4.12
N GLN A 111 3.57 0.21 -3.42
CA GLN A 111 2.17 0.16 -3.82
C GLN A 111 1.49 1.54 -3.73
N ILE A 112 1.80 2.34 -2.71
CA ILE A 112 1.34 3.74 -2.60
C ILE A 112 1.83 4.55 -3.80
N ALA A 113 3.09 4.36 -4.24
CA ALA A 113 3.62 5.04 -5.42
C ALA A 113 2.85 4.66 -6.69
N ARG A 114 2.56 3.37 -6.90
CA ARG A 114 1.77 2.89 -8.05
C ARG A 114 0.35 3.44 -8.06
N LEU A 115 -0.33 3.46 -6.91
CA LEU A 115 -1.67 4.06 -6.78
C LEU A 115 -1.65 5.56 -7.11
N ASN A 116 -0.65 6.30 -6.64
CA ASN A 116 -0.50 7.71 -6.97
C ASN A 116 -0.25 7.93 -8.48
N GLU A 117 0.54 7.08 -9.12
CA GLU A 117 0.75 7.15 -10.57
C GLU A 117 -0.56 6.93 -11.34
N ALA A 118 -1.32 5.90 -10.97
CA ALA A 118 -2.64 5.63 -11.57
C ALA A 118 -3.61 6.80 -11.35
N LYS A 119 -3.62 7.39 -10.14
CA LYS A 119 -4.40 8.60 -9.84
C LYS A 119 -4.03 9.76 -10.76
N GLN A 120 -2.74 10.02 -10.96
CA GLN A 120 -2.30 11.13 -11.83
C GLN A 120 -2.74 10.92 -13.28
N GLN A 121 -2.76 9.67 -13.77
CA GLN A 121 -3.27 9.38 -15.11
C GLN A 121 -4.77 9.61 -15.22
N LEU A 122 -5.55 9.17 -14.24
CA LEU A 122 -6.99 9.45 -14.19
C LEU A 122 -7.29 10.96 -14.15
N ILE A 123 -6.53 11.73 -13.37
CA ILE A 123 -6.71 13.20 -13.29
C ILE A 123 -6.44 13.86 -14.64
N ARG A 124 -5.36 13.47 -15.33
CA ARG A 124 -5.05 14.01 -16.66
C ARG A 124 -6.15 13.68 -17.66
N ASP A 125 -6.58 12.43 -17.67
CA ASP A 125 -7.68 11.99 -18.54
C ASP A 125 -8.96 12.79 -18.24
N LEU A 126 -9.32 12.95 -16.96
CA LEU A 126 -10.46 13.75 -16.54
C LEU A 126 -10.36 15.21 -16.98
N GLN A 127 -9.18 15.82 -16.92
CA GLN A 127 -8.95 17.19 -17.43
C GLN A 127 -9.20 17.26 -18.94
N ASP A 128 -8.68 16.30 -19.71
CA ASP A 128 -8.93 16.21 -21.15
C ASP A 128 -10.43 16.03 -21.44
N LYS A 129 -11.15 15.26 -20.60
CA LYS A 129 -12.61 15.10 -20.68
C LYS A 129 -13.36 16.41 -20.44
N HIS A 130 -12.92 17.22 -19.48
CA HIS A 130 -13.52 18.52 -19.20
C HIS A 130 -13.33 19.50 -20.36
N THR A 131 -12.12 19.55 -20.93
CA THR A 131 -11.85 20.39 -22.11
C THR A 131 -12.68 19.95 -23.31
N ALA A 132 -12.77 18.64 -23.58
CA ALA A 132 -13.59 18.12 -24.66
C ALA A 132 -15.08 18.45 -24.47
N PHE A 133 -15.60 18.32 -23.24
CA PHE A 133 -16.97 18.67 -22.90
C PHE A 133 -17.28 20.14 -23.17
N ALA A 134 -16.42 21.06 -22.69
CA ALA A 134 -16.59 22.50 -22.89
C ALA A 134 -16.59 22.89 -24.38
N ILE A 135 -15.71 22.27 -25.17
CA ILE A 135 -15.68 22.48 -26.63
C ILE A 135 -16.99 21.98 -27.26
N CYS A 136 -17.50 20.81 -26.88
CA CYS A 136 -18.76 20.29 -27.39
C CYS A 136 -19.94 21.19 -27.02
N GLU A 137 -19.97 21.71 -25.79
CA GLU A 137 -21.00 22.65 -25.30
C GLU A 137 -20.97 23.97 -26.08
N GLU A 138 -19.78 24.55 -26.31
CA GLU A 138 -19.63 25.77 -27.13
C GLU A 138 -20.11 25.52 -28.57
N ASN A 139 -19.75 24.40 -29.18
CA ASN A 139 -20.17 24.05 -30.53
C ASN A 139 -21.69 23.88 -30.66
N LEU A 140 -22.37 23.40 -29.63
CA LEU A 140 -23.83 23.25 -29.61
C LEU A 140 -24.55 24.61 -29.59
N GLN A 141 -23.88 25.67 -29.10
CA GLN A 141 -24.43 27.02 -29.07
C GLN A 141 -24.21 27.80 -30.37
N LEU A 142 -23.33 27.33 -31.25
CA LEU A 142 -23.10 27.97 -32.54
C LEU A 142 -24.33 27.77 -33.44
N ASN A 143 -24.63 28.78 -34.25
CA ASN A 143 -25.63 28.72 -35.33
C ASN A 143 -25.13 29.50 -36.55
N GLU A 144 -25.90 29.51 -37.64
CA GLU A 144 -25.54 30.18 -38.90
C GLU A 144 -25.38 31.70 -38.80
N PHE A 145 -25.83 32.32 -37.71
CA PHE A 145 -25.70 33.75 -37.41
C PHE A 145 -24.56 34.07 -36.43
N SER A 146 -23.81 33.06 -35.96
CA SER A 146 -22.69 33.28 -35.06
C SER A 146 -21.56 34.07 -35.75
N PRO A 147 -20.84 34.95 -35.02
CA PRO A 147 -19.69 35.66 -35.57
C PRO A 147 -18.54 34.67 -35.90
N ASN A 148 -17.64 35.04 -36.83
CA ASN A 148 -16.46 34.25 -37.25
C ASN A 148 -16.74 32.93 -38.00
N ILE A 149 -17.88 32.78 -38.66
CA ILE A 149 -18.14 31.65 -39.55
C ILE A 149 -17.39 31.86 -40.89
N SER A 150 -16.68 30.83 -41.36
CA SER A 150 -16.02 30.83 -42.67
C SER A 150 -16.25 29.49 -43.38
N TYR A 151 -16.45 29.53 -44.69
CA TYR A 151 -16.58 28.32 -45.50
C TYR A 151 -15.23 27.60 -45.57
N LYS A 152 -15.18 26.29 -45.26
CA LYS A 152 -14.03 25.45 -45.62
C LYS A 152 -14.45 24.32 -46.57
N PRO A 153 -13.69 24.10 -47.65
CA PRO A 153 -13.84 22.90 -48.46
C PRO A 153 -13.38 21.66 -47.66
N ASP A 154 -14.09 20.55 -47.82
CA ASP A 154 -13.86 19.24 -47.17
C ASP A 154 -13.80 19.23 -45.62
N PRO A 155 -14.89 19.63 -44.93
CA PRO A 155 -15.07 19.57 -43.47
C PRO A 155 -14.54 18.32 -42.78
N CYS A 156 -14.89 17.16 -43.36
CA CYS A 156 -14.75 15.85 -42.74
C CYS A 156 -13.43 15.19 -43.14
N ARG A 157 -12.48 15.94 -43.71
CA ARG A 157 -11.18 15.41 -44.10
C ARG A 157 -10.48 14.88 -42.83
N PRO A 158 -10.12 13.59 -42.78
CA PRO A 158 -9.38 13.06 -41.64
C PRO A 158 -8.02 13.76 -41.56
N ILE A 159 -7.75 14.35 -40.40
CA ILE A 159 -6.47 15.00 -40.12
C ILE A 159 -5.52 13.94 -39.56
N LYS A 160 -4.28 13.88 -40.06
CA LYS A 160 -3.28 12.96 -39.52
C LYS A 160 -3.06 13.24 -38.03
N GLY A 161 -3.23 12.22 -37.18
CA GLY A 161 -3.10 12.33 -35.73
C GLY A 161 -4.40 12.60 -34.96
N GLN A 162 -5.57 12.56 -35.62
CA GLN A 162 -6.85 12.54 -34.91
C GLN A 162 -7.06 11.20 -34.19
N ILE A 163 -7.50 11.29 -32.94
CA ILE A 163 -7.93 10.15 -32.12
C ILE A 163 -9.39 9.86 -32.44
N THR A 164 -9.73 8.59 -32.66
CA THR A 164 -11.13 8.21 -32.89
C THR A 164 -11.92 8.22 -31.57
N PRO A 165 -13.25 8.42 -31.60
CA PRO A 165 -14.08 8.31 -30.40
C PRO A 165 -13.88 6.96 -29.68
N GLU A 166 -13.75 5.87 -30.43
CA GLU A 166 -13.51 4.54 -29.90
C GLU A 166 -12.17 4.42 -29.17
N GLU A 167 -11.09 4.98 -29.74
CA GLU A 167 -9.77 5.03 -29.12
C GLU A 167 -9.78 5.88 -27.83
N TRP A 168 -10.56 6.96 -27.82
CA TRP A 168 -10.68 7.84 -26.68
C TRP A 168 -11.45 7.20 -25.51
N ILE A 169 -12.52 6.45 -25.81
CA ILE A 169 -13.25 5.64 -24.82
C ILE A 169 -12.34 4.53 -24.29
N ALA A 170 -11.61 3.85 -25.19
CA ALA A 170 -10.69 2.78 -24.81
C ALA A 170 -9.57 3.29 -23.88
N PHE A 171 -9.09 4.51 -24.09
CA PHE A 171 -8.09 5.14 -23.20
C PHE A 171 -8.63 5.33 -21.77
N SER A 172 -9.84 5.86 -21.62
CA SER A 172 -10.45 6.03 -20.29
C SER A 172 -10.79 4.71 -19.61
N LYS A 173 -11.26 3.74 -20.39
CA LYS A 173 -11.46 2.38 -19.89
C LYS A 173 -10.16 1.76 -19.39
N TYR A 174 -9.08 1.90 -20.15
CA TYR A 174 -7.76 1.41 -19.76
C TYR A 174 -7.27 2.05 -18.45
N ASN A 175 -7.39 3.37 -18.31
CA ASN A 175 -6.98 4.07 -17.08
C ASN A 175 -7.79 3.62 -15.87
N LYS A 176 -9.11 3.44 -16.04
CA LYS A 176 -10.00 2.89 -15.01
C LYS A 176 -9.58 1.47 -14.62
N ASP A 177 -9.46 0.57 -15.59
CA ASP A 177 -9.13 -0.84 -15.35
C ASP A 177 -7.74 -0.98 -14.68
N ARG A 178 -6.78 -0.13 -15.07
CA ARG A 178 -5.46 -0.05 -14.41
C ARG A 178 -5.61 0.36 -12.94
N ALA A 179 -6.39 1.40 -12.66
CA ALA A 179 -6.59 1.87 -11.29
C ALA A 179 -7.31 0.83 -10.41
N GLU A 180 -8.35 0.19 -10.93
CA GLU A 180 -9.06 -0.90 -10.23
C GLU A 180 -8.13 -2.08 -9.91
N LYS A 181 -7.23 -2.42 -10.83
CA LYS A 181 -6.20 -3.44 -10.58
C LYS A 181 -5.26 -3.03 -9.45
N GLU A 182 -4.77 -1.79 -9.42
CA GLU A 182 -3.91 -1.33 -8.33
C GLU A 182 -4.64 -1.29 -6.98
N ILE A 183 -5.93 -0.97 -6.97
CA ILE A 183 -6.77 -1.04 -5.76
C ILE A 183 -6.88 -2.48 -5.26
N TYR A 184 -7.11 -3.43 -6.17
CA TYR A 184 -7.20 -4.84 -5.83
C TYR A 184 -5.89 -5.38 -5.23
N GLU A 185 -4.74 -5.10 -5.86
CA GLU A 185 -3.44 -5.53 -5.33
C GLU A 185 -3.12 -4.87 -3.99
N SER A 186 -3.48 -3.60 -3.81
CA SER A 186 -3.32 -2.88 -2.54
C SER A 186 -4.19 -3.48 -1.43
N THR A 187 -5.43 -3.89 -1.73
CA THR A 187 -6.30 -4.57 -0.77
C THR A 187 -5.69 -5.89 -0.30
N ARG A 188 -5.21 -6.71 -1.23
CA ARG A 188 -4.53 -7.98 -0.91
C ARG A 188 -3.27 -7.76 -0.10
N LEU A 189 -2.50 -6.73 -0.41
CA LEU A 189 -1.30 -6.39 0.34
C LEU A 189 -1.64 -6.01 1.78
N ARG A 190 -2.69 -5.24 2.03
CA ARG A 190 -3.14 -4.95 3.41
C ARG A 190 -3.49 -6.21 4.18
N GLU A 191 -4.25 -7.12 3.58
CA GLU A 191 -4.58 -8.41 4.20
C GLU A 191 -3.32 -9.20 4.55
N SER A 192 -2.35 -9.24 3.63
CA SER A 192 -1.04 -9.87 3.87
C SER A 192 -0.31 -9.21 5.04
N ILE A 193 -0.31 -7.88 5.14
CA ILE A 193 0.35 -7.15 6.24
C ILE A 193 -0.29 -7.52 7.57
N PHE A 194 -1.62 -7.49 7.67
CA PHE A 194 -2.33 -7.87 8.90
C PHE A 194 -2.07 -9.33 9.27
N HIS A 195 -2.03 -10.23 8.29
CA HIS A 195 -1.69 -11.63 8.52
C HIS A 195 -0.26 -11.77 9.08
N THR A 196 0.73 -11.13 8.46
CA THR A 196 2.12 -11.15 8.95
C THR A 196 2.25 -10.56 10.35
N MET A 197 1.55 -9.47 10.67
CA MET A 197 1.54 -8.89 12.02
C MET A 197 0.92 -9.85 13.04
N GLY A 198 -0.19 -10.51 12.70
CA GLY A 198 -0.82 -11.52 13.55
C GLY A 198 0.08 -12.73 13.81
N GLN A 199 0.72 -13.24 12.75
CA GLN A 199 1.69 -14.34 12.87
C GLN A 199 2.89 -13.94 13.72
N SER A 200 3.45 -12.75 13.47
CA SER A 200 4.58 -12.21 14.25
C SER A 200 4.25 -12.11 15.74
N SER A 201 3.03 -11.71 16.08
CA SER A 201 2.58 -11.63 17.47
C SER A 201 2.49 -13.01 18.12
N ALA A 202 1.98 -14.00 17.40
CA ALA A 202 1.89 -15.38 17.90
C ALA A 202 3.28 -16.01 18.08
N ASP A 203 4.17 -15.81 17.11
CA ASP A 203 5.55 -16.31 17.17
C ASP A 203 6.33 -15.69 18.33
N LEU A 204 6.20 -14.37 18.52
CA LEU A 204 6.81 -13.66 19.64
C LEU A 204 6.28 -14.14 20.99
N GLU A 205 4.96 -14.29 21.13
CA GLU A 205 4.35 -14.78 22.38
C GLU A 205 4.79 -16.21 22.68
N SER A 206 4.81 -17.08 21.67
CA SER A 206 5.25 -18.47 21.83
C SER A 206 6.72 -18.54 22.26
N GLN A 207 7.59 -17.75 21.64
CA GLN A 207 9.02 -17.77 21.98
C GLN A 207 9.29 -17.12 23.35
N SER A 208 8.59 -16.03 23.69
CA SER A 208 8.72 -15.39 25.01
C SER A 208 8.34 -16.34 26.15
N LYS A 209 7.25 -17.12 25.99
CA LYS A 209 6.86 -18.16 26.95
C LYS A 209 7.91 -19.26 27.09
N ALA A 210 8.55 -19.66 26.00
CA ALA A 210 9.61 -20.67 26.02
C ALA A 210 10.85 -20.18 26.78
N SER A 211 11.31 -18.96 26.49
CA SER A 211 12.42 -18.31 27.20
C SER A 211 12.12 -18.12 28.69
N GLU A 212 10.92 -17.63 29.02
CA GLU A 212 10.50 -17.42 30.41
C GLU A 212 10.47 -18.74 31.19
N TYR A 213 9.93 -19.80 30.59
CA TYR A 213 9.91 -21.13 31.21
C TYR A 213 11.33 -21.64 31.47
N ALA A 214 12.23 -21.56 30.48
CA ALA A 214 13.61 -22.02 30.61
C ALA A 214 14.36 -21.23 31.69
N LEU A 215 14.16 -19.91 31.77
CA LEU A 215 14.74 -19.06 32.80
C LEU A 215 14.22 -19.41 34.21
N ARG A 216 12.90 -19.58 34.37
CA ARG A 216 12.29 -19.96 35.66
C ARG A 216 12.77 -21.32 36.14
N LYS A 217 12.85 -22.30 35.23
CA LYS A 217 13.40 -23.63 35.52
C LYS A 217 14.84 -23.53 36.00
N ARG A 218 15.67 -22.75 35.30
CA ARG A 218 17.08 -22.56 35.67
C ARG A 218 17.23 -21.85 37.02
N LEU A 219 16.41 -20.85 37.29
CA LEU A 219 16.39 -20.16 38.59
C LEU A 219 16.08 -21.16 39.72
N HIS A 220 15.08 -22.02 39.55
CA HIS A 220 14.72 -23.02 40.54
C HIS A 220 15.86 -24.03 40.81
N GLU A 221 16.56 -24.47 39.76
CA GLU A 221 17.75 -25.32 39.90
C GLU A 221 18.85 -24.63 40.72
N LEU A 222 19.13 -23.35 40.44
CA LEU A 222 20.13 -22.57 41.16
C LEU A 222 19.74 -22.35 42.64
N GLU A 223 18.47 -22.05 42.93
CA GLU A 223 17.99 -21.92 44.30
C GLU A 223 18.12 -23.24 45.10
N ARG A 224 17.87 -24.38 44.45
CA ARG A 224 18.06 -25.69 45.08
C ARG A 224 19.53 -25.97 45.35
N ALA A 225 20.41 -25.70 44.39
CA ALA A 225 21.84 -25.85 44.57
C ALA A 225 22.39 -24.95 45.68
N LEU A 226 21.92 -23.70 45.76
CA LEU A 226 22.28 -22.76 46.82
C LEU A 226 21.90 -23.29 48.21
N LYS A 227 20.64 -23.73 48.37
CA LYS A 227 20.15 -24.29 49.65
C LYS A 227 20.94 -25.51 50.10
N GLU A 228 21.32 -26.37 49.15
CA GLU A 228 22.15 -27.56 49.42
C GLU A 228 23.56 -27.14 49.90
N LEU A 229 24.20 -26.19 49.21
CA LEU A 229 25.52 -25.67 49.62
C LEU A 229 25.47 -24.99 50.99
N GLU A 230 24.41 -24.23 51.28
CA GLU A 230 24.20 -23.62 52.59
C GLU A 230 23.99 -24.66 53.70
N TRP A 231 23.33 -25.79 53.39
CA TRP A 231 23.17 -26.90 54.33
C TRP A 231 24.52 -27.58 54.59
N GLN A 232 25.30 -27.86 53.55
CA GLN A 232 26.63 -28.49 53.66
C GLN A 232 27.61 -27.63 54.48
N LYS A 233 27.52 -26.30 54.39
CA LYS A 233 28.37 -25.39 55.17
C LYS A 233 28.06 -25.38 56.68
N LYS A 234 26.86 -25.84 57.09
CA LYS A 234 26.44 -25.90 58.50
C LYS A 234 26.81 -27.22 59.18
N GLN A 235 27.25 -28.23 58.43
CA GLN A 235 27.80 -29.49 58.94
C GLN A 235 29.28 -29.33 59.24
#